data_AF-A0A7S1WQ89-F1
#
_entry.id   AF-A0A7S1WQ89-F1
#
_cell.length_a   1.000
_cell.length_b   1.000
_cell.length_c   1.000
_cell.angle_alpha   90.00
_cell.angle_beta   90.00
_cell.angle_gamma   90.00
#
_symmetry.space_group_name_H-M   'P 1'
#
loop_
_entity.id
_entity.type
_entity.pdbx_description
1 polymer ?
#
loop_
_entity_poly.entity_id
_entity_poly.type
_entity_poly.pdbx_seq_one_letter_code
_entity_poly.pdbx_strand_id
1 'polypeptide(L)'
;AREVNYSRLERYVRATGLAVFAHEAALAASRALHADDEQGWAALAGELGLEELHAVLRRCKPFDWAERAAAEADEEAAYSAAVEAWWARQVTPVLERERERALR
;
A
#
# COMPACT_ATOMS: atom_id res chain seq x y z
N ALA A 1 33.87 -18.51 -4.48
CA ALA A 1 32.87 -17.58 -5.05
C ALA A 1 32.59 -16.51 -4.01
N ARG A 2 32.49 -15.23 -4.40
CA ARG A 2 32.10 -14.15 -3.48
C ARG A 2 30.58 -14.19 -3.35
N GLU A 3 30.09 -14.46 -2.15
CA GLU A 3 28.66 -14.51 -1.86
C GLU A 3 28.09 -13.08 -1.89
N VAL A 4 27.05 -12.85 -2.69
CA VAL A 4 26.38 -11.55 -2.79
C VAL A 4 25.19 -11.57 -1.84
N ASN A 5 25.20 -10.68 -0.85
CA ASN A 5 24.10 -10.54 0.09
C ASN A 5 23.00 -9.65 -0.50
N TYR A 6 21.88 -10.24 -0.90
CA TYR A 6 20.74 -9.54 -1.49
C TYR A 6 19.68 -9.10 -0.48
N SER A 7 19.88 -9.31 0.83
CA SER A 7 18.84 -9.10 1.85
C SER A 7 18.17 -7.72 1.82
N ARG A 8 18.93 -6.65 1.55
CA ARG A 8 18.38 -5.28 1.46
C ARG A 8 17.53 -5.08 0.21
N LEU A 9 17.98 -5.62 -0.93
CA LEU A 9 17.22 -5.56 -2.18
C LEU A 9 15.95 -6.40 -2.06
N GLU A 10 16.05 -7.61 -1.51
CA GLU A 10 14.90 -8.48 -1.26
C GLU A 10 13.86 -7.79 -0.38
N ARG A 11 14.30 -7.11 0.69
CA ARG A 11 13.42 -6.32 1.55
C ARG A 11 12.68 -5.24 0.77
N TYR A 12 13.38 -4.46 -0.05
CA TYR A 12 12.77 -3.42 -0.88
C TYR A 12 11.76 -4.01 -1.89
N VAL A 13 12.11 -5.12 -2.55
CA VAL A 13 11.21 -5.81 -3.50
C VAL A 13 9.94 -6.30 -2.78
N ARG A 14 10.06 -6.90 -1.59
CA ARG A 14 8.90 -7.33 -0.79
C ARG A 14 8.02 -6.15 -0.39
N ALA A 15 8.62 -5.06 0.12
CA ALA A 15 7.88 -3.87 0.50
C ALA A 15 7.13 -3.27 -0.70
N THR A 16 7.78 -3.18 -1.85
CA THR A 16 7.19 -2.66 -3.09
C THR A 16 6.05 -3.55 -3.57
N GLY A 17 6.25 -4.87 -3.59
CA GLY A 17 5.22 -5.82 -4.02
C GLY A 17 3.96 -5.71 -3.16
N LEU A 18 4.10 -5.74 -1.83
CA LEU A 18 2.97 -5.60 -0.91
C LEU A 18 2.25 -4.27 -1.08
N ALA A 19 3.00 -3.17 -1.20
CA ALA A 19 2.44 -1.84 -1.40
C ALA A 19 1.61 -1.79 -2.69
N VAL A 20 2.16 -2.27 -3.82
CA VAL A 20 1.47 -2.28 -5.11
C VAL A 20 0.21 -3.15 -5.05
N PHE A 21 0.27 -4.36 -4.48
CA PHE A 21 -0.93 -5.19 -4.33
C PHE A 21 -2.00 -4.52 -3.49
N ALA A 22 -1.63 -3.87 -2.37
CA ALA A 22 -2.59 -3.14 -1.56
C ALA A 22 -3.20 -1.94 -2.30
N HIS A 23 -2.43 -1.26 -3.16
CA HIS A 23 -2.91 -0.17 -4.00
C HIS A 23 -3.93 -0.65 -5.03
N GLU A 24 -3.60 -1.70 -5.78
CA GLU A 24 -4.48 -2.28 -6.78
C GLU A 24 -5.76 -2.85 -6.14
N ALA A 25 -5.64 -3.49 -4.98
CA ALA A 25 -6.80 -3.96 -4.22
C ALA A 25 -7.70 -2.79 -3.79
N ALA A 26 -7.12 -1.70 -3.29
CA ALA A 26 -7.86 -0.50 -2.92
C ALA A 26 -8.57 0.14 -4.13
N LEU A 27 -7.93 0.22 -5.29
CA LEU A 27 -8.57 0.69 -6.52
C LEU A 27 -9.69 -0.24 -6.99
N ALA A 28 -9.51 -1.55 -6.89
CA ALA A 28 -10.52 -2.53 -7.27
C ALA A 28 -11.72 -2.56 -6.32
N ALA A 29 -11.52 -2.27 -5.04
CA ALA A 29 -12.58 -2.21 -4.02
C ALA A 29 -13.66 -1.15 -4.35
N SER A 30 -13.33 -0.10 -5.12
CA SER A 30 -14.33 0.86 -5.64
C SER A 30 -15.44 0.18 -6.45
N ARG A 31 -15.14 -0.98 -7.05
CA ARG A 31 -16.05 -1.73 -7.92
C ARG A 31 -16.77 -2.87 -7.21
N ALA A 32 -16.35 -3.20 -5.98
CA ALA A 32 -16.90 -4.29 -5.19
C ALA A 32 -16.84 -3.94 -3.69
N LEU A 33 -17.99 -3.50 -3.15
CA LEU A 33 -18.21 -3.04 -1.77
C LEU A 33 -17.81 -4.02 -0.64
N HIS A 34 -17.37 -5.25 -0.96
CA HIS A 34 -17.08 -6.33 0.00
C HIS A 34 -15.73 -7.04 -0.25
N ALA A 35 -14.73 -6.35 -0.79
CA ALA A 35 -13.38 -6.88 -0.90
C ALA A 35 -12.68 -6.83 0.49
N ASP A 36 -12.81 -7.91 1.26
CA ASP A 36 -12.36 -8.05 2.67
C ASP A 36 -10.82 -8.15 2.87
N ASP A 37 -10.02 -7.95 1.84
CA ASP A 37 -8.59 -8.32 1.81
C ASP A 37 -7.60 -7.21 2.22
N GLU A 38 -8.07 -6.03 2.61
CA GLU A 38 -7.20 -4.93 3.10
C GLU A 38 -6.38 -5.31 4.34
N GLN A 39 -6.93 -6.14 5.23
CA GLN A 39 -6.26 -6.51 6.47
C GLN A 39 -5.13 -7.53 6.23
N GLY A 40 -5.22 -8.33 5.17
CA GLY A 40 -4.24 -9.36 4.86
C GLY A 40 -2.86 -8.77 4.54
N TRP A 41 -2.82 -7.70 3.75
CA TRP A 41 -1.57 -7.05 3.34
C TRP A 41 -0.86 -6.35 4.51
N ALA A 42 -1.63 -5.67 5.37
CA ALA A 42 -1.08 -5.01 6.55
C ALA A 42 -0.49 -6.03 7.53
N ALA A 43 -1.19 -7.13 7.79
CA ALA A 43 -0.70 -8.20 8.67
C ALA A 43 0.59 -8.83 8.13
N LEU A 44 0.62 -9.17 6.83
CA LEU A 44 1.78 -9.75 6.18
C LEU A 44 3.00 -8.80 6.21
N ALA A 45 2.79 -7.49 6.06
CA ALA A 45 3.86 -6.51 6.22
C ALA A 45 4.46 -6.53 7.65
N GLY A 46 3.62 -6.69 8.67
CA GLY A 46 4.06 -6.86 10.06
C GLY A 46 4.89 -8.13 10.26
N GLU A 47 4.41 -9.27 9.76
CA GLU A 47 5.13 -10.56 9.85
C GLU A 47 6.51 -10.53 9.17
N LEU A 48 6.65 -9.73 8.10
CA LEU A 48 7.90 -9.56 7.37
C LEU A 48 8.84 -8.49 7.99
N GLY A 49 8.46 -7.88 9.12
CA GLY A 49 9.24 -6.83 9.79
C GLY A 49 9.33 -5.54 8.98
N LEU A 50 8.32 -5.25 8.15
CA LEU A 50 8.20 -4.02 7.37
C LEU A 50 7.35 -2.99 8.14
N GLU A 51 7.79 -2.61 9.34
CA GLU A 51 6.99 -1.84 10.31
C GLU A 51 6.43 -0.51 9.78
N GLU A 52 7.25 0.25 9.04
CA GLU A 52 6.80 1.50 8.43
C GLU A 52 5.69 1.26 7.39
N LEU A 53 5.82 0.19 6.60
CA LEU A 53 4.83 -0.20 5.60
C LEU A 53 3.56 -0.71 6.28
N HIS A 54 3.69 -1.59 7.27
CA HIS A 54 2.58 -2.08 8.09
C HIS A 54 1.75 -0.92 8.67
N ALA A 55 2.40 0.11 9.22
CA ALA A 55 1.72 1.27 9.78
C ALA A 55 0.90 2.05 8.74
N VAL A 56 1.40 2.23 7.51
CA VAL A 56 0.67 2.96 6.45
C VAL A 56 -0.41 2.12 5.78
N LEU A 57 -0.20 0.80 5.64
CA LEU A 57 -1.20 -0.13 5.12
C LEU A 57 -2.43 -0.21 6.03
N ARG A 58 -2.25 -0.13 7.36
CA ARG A 58 -3.38 -0.05 8.30
C ARG A 58 -4.27 1.19 8.15
N ARG A 59 -3.77 2.21 7.45
CA ARG A 59 -4.49 3.45 7.13
C ARG A 59 -5.09 3.43 5.72
N CYS A 60 -4.91 2.35 4.97
CA CYS A 60 -5.75 2.07 3.82
C CYS A 60 -7.17 1.85 4.35
N LYS A 61 -8.12 2.68 3.88
CA LYS A 61 -9.53 2.67 4.31
C LYS A 61 -10.51 2.84 3.14
N PRO A 62 -10.46 2.00 2.09
CA PRO A 62 -11.46 1.92 1.03
C PRO A 62 -12.90 2.15 1.47
N PHE A 63 -13.38 1.46 2.51
CA PHE A 63 -14.75 1.66 2.98
C PHE A 63 -15.05 3.12 3.38
N ASP A 64 -14.19 3.72 4.22
CA ASP A 64 -14.33 5.12 4.63
C ASP A 64 -14.21 6.09 3.44
N TRP A 65 -13.43 5.73 2.41
CA TRP A 65 -13.27 6.53 1.20
C TRP A 65 -14.50 6.43 0.30
N ALA A 66 -15.10 5.25 0.18
CA ALA A 66 -16.34 5.02 -0.57
C ALA A 66 -17.51 5.77 0.05
N GLU A 67 -17.68 5.72 1.38
CA GLU A 67 -18.73 6.48 2.07
C GLU A 67 -18.63 8.00 1.81
N ARG A 68 -17.40 8.54 1.73
CA ARG A 68 -17.18 9.96 1.42
C ARG A 68 -17.43 10.27 -0.05
N ALA A 69 -16.97 9.40 -0.95
CA ALA A 69 -17.11 9.57 -2.38
C ALA A 69 -18.57 9.51 -2.84
N ALA A 70 -19.43 8.75 -2.14
CA ALA A 70 -20.87 8.65 -2.43
C ALA A 70 -21.63 9.99 -2.31
N ALA A 71 -21.04 11.01 -1.68
CA ALA A 71 -21.61 12.36 -1.60
C ALA A 71 -21.17 13.29 -2.76
N GLU A 72 -20.23 12.84 -3.60
CA GLU A 72 -19.64 13.64 -4.68
C GLU A 72 -20.39 13.43 -6.01
N ALA A 73 -20.26 14.40 -6.92
CA ALA A 73 -20.92 14.33 -8.24
C ALA A 73 -20.34 13.22 -9.14
N ASP A 74 -19.07 12.87 -8.93
CA ASP A 74 -18.37 11.78 -9.60
C ASP A 74 -17.70 10.90 -8.53
N GLU A 75 -18.45 9.90 -8.07
CA GLU A 75 -18.06 8.98 -6.99
C GLU A 75 -16.78 8.21 -7.33
N GLU A 76 -16.67 7.67 -8.56
CA GLU A 76 -15.50 6.87 -8.96
C GLU A 76 -14.24 7.74 -9.02
N ALA A 77 -14.33 8.96 -9.55
CA ALA A 77 -13.20 9.88 -9.58
C ALA A 77 -12.79 10.34 -8.17
N ALA A 78 -13.76 10.66 -7.31
CA ALA A 78 -13.50 11.08 -5.93
C ALA A 78 -12.84 9.96 -5.11
N TYR A 79 -13.32 8.73 -5.26
CA TYR A 79 -12.73 7.56 -4.62
C TYR A 79 -11.30 7.32 -5.10
N SER A 80 -11.08 7.28 -6.41
CA SER A 80 -9.76 7.04 -7.00
C SER A 80 -8.76 8.11 -6.55
N ALA A 81 -9.18 9.38 -6.48
CA ALA A 81 -8.36 10.46 -5.96
C ALA A 81 -7.97 10.26 -4.47
N ALA A 82 -8.85 9.65 -3.66
CA ALA A 82 -8.54 9.34 -2.26
C ALA A 82 -7.49 8.23 -2.14
N VAL A 83 -7.59 7.17 -2.96
CA VAL A 83 -6.59 6.09 -3.02
C VAL A 83 -5.22 6.65 -3.43
N GLU A 84 -5.18 7.43 -4.51
CA GLU A 84 -3.95 8.05 -5.00
C GLU A 84 -3.35 9.03 -4.00
N ALA A 85 -4.18 9.79 -3.29
CA ALA A 85 -3.72 10.68 -2.23
C ALA A 85 -3.10 9.90 -1.06
N TRP A 86 -3.67 8.75 -0.67
CA TRP A 86 -3.07 7.87 0.34
C TRP A 86 -1.73 7.30 -0.15
N TRP A 87 -1.68 6.81 -1.39
CA TRP A 87 -0.47 6.27 -2.02
C TRP A 87 0.66 7.30 -1.99
N ALA A 88 0.43 8.47 -2.59
CA ALA A 88 1.43 9.52 -2.72
C ALA A 88 1.90 10.08 -1.37
N ARG A 89 0.98 10.28 -0.41
CA ARG A 89 1.31 10.93 0.87
C ARG A 89 1.88 9.98 1.92
N GLN A 90 1.54 8.70 1.86
CA GLN A 90 1.89 7.75 2.92
C GLN A 90 2.76 6.60 2.43
N VAL A 91 2.43 5.98 1.30
CA VAL A 91 3.12 4.78 0.82
C VAL A 91 4.42 5.11 0.09
N THR A 92 4.38 6.04 -0.88
CA THR A 92 5.56 6.44 -1.65
C THR A 92 6.75 6.83 -0.77
N PRO A 93 6.60 7.66 0.28
CA PRO A 93 7.72 8.00 1.16
C PRO A 93 8.35 6.80 1.88
N VAL A 94 7.55 5.77 2.21
CA VAL A 94 8.07 4.53 2.82
C VAL A 94 8.89 3.75 1.80
N LEU A 95 8.38 3.60 0.57
CA LEU A 95 9.08 2.90 -0.51
C LEU A 95 10.38 3.60 -0.92
N GLU A 96 10.40 4.94 -0.95
CA GLU A 96 11.60 5.72 -1.21
C GLU A 96 12.69 5.46 -0.16
N ARG A 97 12.32 5.40 1.13
CA ARG A 97 13.25 5.06 2.21
C ARG A 97 13.76 3.62 2.08
N GLU A 98 12.91 2.66 1.74
CA GLU A 98 13.34 1.27 1.50
C GLU A 98 14.25 1.17 0.25
N ARG A 99 13.99 1.96 -0.80
CA ARG A 99 14.87 2.07 -1.96
C ARG A 99 16.24 2.62 -1.58
N GLU A 100 16.28 3.70 -0.80
CA GLU A 100 17.53 4.26 -0.30
C GLU A 100 18.32 3.27 0.56
N ARG A 101 17.64 2.51 1.42
CA ARG A 101 18.25 1.44 2.23
C ARG A 101 18.80 0.32 1.35
N ALA A 102 18.16 -0.01 0.22
CA ALA A 102 18.62 -1.04 -0.70
C ALA A 102 19.83 -0.65 -1.55
N LEU A 103 20.01 0.65 -1.81
CA LEU A 103 21.10 1.18 -2.64
C LEU A 103 22.38 1.54 -1.87
N ARG A 104 22.29 1.68 -0.54
CA ARG A 104 23.43 1.88 0.37
C ARG A 104 23.92 0.53 0.90
#